data_AF-A0A836KIQ4-F1
#
_entry.id   AF-A0A836KIQ4-F1
#
_cell.length_a   1.000
_cell.length_b   1.000
_cell.length_c   1.000
_cell.angle_alpha   90.00
_cell.angle_beta   90.00
_cell.angle_gamma   90.00
#
_symmetry.space_group_name_H-M   'P 1'
#
loop_
_entity.id
_entity.type
_entity.pdbx_description
1 polymer ?
#
loop_
_entity_poly.entity_id
_entity_poly.type
_entity_poly.pdbx_seq_one_letter_code
_entity_poly.pdbx_strand_id
1 'polypeptide(L)'
;MSAPRTPPPQEAADAQASATAAVATLAPEAGPAATAMFTAEAASRSLCHGEASSHRQPLIEVAALLLARLKPFLSEPHIEVEARLGCLSVLQKSARENTLEDPASATATTIRPDDAPRIVEGGCRHIQIGVSAEDFVRMRTYVEEGKAKALPLQQTVTEDVNTQSGRYTYAIAEDGSESFIGCIEKRRLCNVEVLVPGCPYDIRVSLSTEVPKGVTGSPAVKPKGYVRRKRRWTATDETFEYAFTRVGSDDDQRSVFEVEVEGVLANSRAGVTEAWLAELLSRLLALAQLKGNTGLPQRPLIGGHQRKRSR
;
A
#
# COMPACT_ATOMS: atom_id res chain seq x y z
N MET A 1 -14.30 59.28 2.25
CA MET A 1 -14.32 59.44 0.79
C MET A 1 -13.17 58.63 0.19
N SER A 2 -13.49 57.81 -0.80
CA SER A 2 -12.63 57.23 -1.83
C SER A 2 -11.55 56.18 -1.44
N ALA A 3 -11.88 54.91 -1.71
CA ALA A 3 -10.96 53.92 -2.33
C ALA A 3 -10.61 54.37 -3.78
N PRO A 4 -9.75 53.71 -4.62
CA PRO A 4 -9.22 52.32 -4.61
C PRO A 4 -7.71 52.20 -5.06
N ARG A 5 -7.04 51.04 -5.20
CA ARG A 5 -7.14 50.05 -6.29
C ARG A 5 -6.39 48.73 -5.98
N THR A 6 -7.08 47.64 -6.33
CA THR A 6 -6.65 46.26 -6.49
C THR A 6 -5.80 46.06 -7.76
N PRO A 7 -4.78 45.19 -7.78
CA PRO A 7 -4.25 44.59 -9.02
C PRO A 7 -5.05 43.33 -9.43
N PRO A 8 -5.06 42.97 -10.73
CA PRO A 8 -5.86 41.88 -11.29
C PRO A 8 -5.25 40.48 -11.05
N PRO A 9 -6.06 39.41 -11.22
CA PRO A 9 -5.57 38.03 -11.24
C PRO A 9 -4.99 37.69 -12.61
N GLN A 10 -3.86 36.97 -12.63
CA GLN A 10 -3.29 36.41 -13.86
C GLN A 10 -3.65 34.93 -13.95
N GLU A 11 -4.27 34.58 -15.08
CA GLU A 11 -4.80 33.29 -15.55
C GLU A 11 -3.77 32.14 -15.43
N ALA A 12 -4.12 30.87 -15.15
CA ALA A 12 -5.11 29.99 -15.78
C ALA A 12 -4.82 29.64 -17.26
N ALA A 13 -3.69 28.99 -17.50
CA ALA A 13 -3.36 28.13 -18.65
C ALA A 13 -2.44 27.03 -18.07
N ASP A 14 -2.70 25.72 -18.11
CA ASP A 14 -3.14 24.88 -19.21
C ASP A 14 -4.04 23.74 -18.70
N ALA A 15 -5.30 23.70 -19.14
CA ALA A 15 -6.12 22.50 -19.10
C ALA A 15 -7.30 22.66 -20.07
N GLN A 16 -7.08 22.45 -21.37
CA GLN A 16 -8.13 22.02 -22.32
C GLN A 16 -7.53 21.72 -23.69
N ALA A 17 -7.36 20.43 -24.00
CA ALA A 17 -7.33 19.96 -25.37
C ALA A 17 -7.95 18.57 -25.47
N SER A 18 -8.84 18.44 -26.45
CA SER A 18 -9.44 17.22 -27.01
C SER A 18 -10.66 16.62 -26.32
N ALA A 19 -11.83 17.19 -26.66
CA ALA A 19 -12.99 16.39 -27.05
C ALA A 19 -13.96 17.25 -27.89
N THR A 20 -13.96 17.07 -29.23
CA THR A 20 -15.15 16.86 -30.10
C THR A 20 -14.75 17.02 -31.56
N ALA A 21 -14.84 15.92 -32.33
CA ALA A 21 -15.13 15.99 -33.76
C ALA A 21 -15.89 14.73 -34.18
N ALA A 22 -17.14 14.92 -34.58
CA ALA A 22 -18.00 14.04 -35.36
C ALA A 22 -18.63 15.00 -36.41
N VAL A 23 -18.82 14.73 -37.70
CA VAL A 23 -18.85 13.55 -38.57
C VAL A 23 -18.55 14.08 -39.98
N ALA A 24 -17.81 13.34 -40.82
CA ALA A 24 -18.00 13.40 -42.28
C ALA A 24 -17.54 12.07 -42.91
N THR A 25 -18.53 11.33 -43.39
CA THR A 25 -18.46 10.07 -44.12
C THR A 25 -17.89 10.28 -45.52
N LEU A 26 -16.80 9.59 -45.89
CA LEU A 26 -16.49 9.19 -47.27
C LEU A 26 -15.54 7.97 -47.24
N ALA A 27 -15.89 6.94 -47.99
CA ALA A 27 -15.10 5.75 -48.29
C ALA A 27 -15.17 5.52 -49.82
N PRO A 28 -14.45 4.56 -50.42
CA PRO A 28 -13.10 4.03 -50.13
C PRO A 28 -12.18 4.13 -51.37
N GLU A 29 -10.85 4.09 -51.18
CA GLU A 29 -9.93 3.67 -52.24
C GLU A 29 -8.90 2.66 -51.72
N ALA A 30 -8.57 1.73 -52.60
CA ALA A 30 -7.96 0.45 -52.32
C ALA A 30 -6.46 0.44 -52.64
N GLY A 31 -5.68 -0.13 -51.72
CA GLY A 31 -4.39 -0.81 -51.94
C GLY A 31 -3.13 0.08 -52.07
N PRO A 32 -1.92 -0.52 -52.12
CA PRO A 32 -1.55 -1.91 -51.85
C PRO A 32 -0.55 -2.06 -50.68
N ALA A 33 -0.33 -3.32 -50.33
CA ALA A 33 0.57 -3.83 -49.32
C ALA A 33 2.04 -3.42 -49.50
N ALA A 34 2.71 -3.10 -48.40
CA ALA A 34 4.16 -3.11 -48.28
C ALA A 34 4.57 -3.92 -47.05
N THR A 35 4.96 -5.15 -47.34
CA THR A 35 5.61 -6.11 -46.45
C THR A 35 6.97 -5.55 -46.02
N ALA A 36 7.13 -5.20 -44.74
CA ALA A 36 8.44 -4.90 -44.16
C ALA A 36 8.85 -6.06 -43.23
N MET A 37 9.76 -6.88 -43.76
CA MET A 37 10.51 -7.89 -43.02
C MET A 37 11.36 -7.18 -41.96
N PHE A 38 11.11 -7.48 -40.67
CA PHE A 38 12.14 -7.31 -39.66
C PHE A 38 12.72 -8.67 -39.32
N THR A 39 13.97 -8.82 -39.74
CA THR A 39 14.88 -9.93 -39.46
C THR A 39 15.06 -10.12 -37.96
N ALA A 40 14.80 -11.34 -37.52
CA ALA A 40 15.21 -11.84 -36.22
C ALA A 40 16.73 -11.92 -36.15
N GLU A 41 17.34 -11.13 -35.27
CA GLU A 41 18.74 -11.33 -34.87
C GLU A 41 18.76 -11.96 -33.48
N ALA A 42 19.01 -13.26 -33.49
CA ALA A 42 19.21 -14.09 -32.31
C ALA A 42 20.59 -13.78 -31.71
N ALA A 43 20.64 -12.89 -30.72
CA ALA A 43 21.78 -12.78 -29.81
C ALA A 43 21.57 -13.74 -28.64
N SER A 44 22.07 -14.96 -28.81
CA SER A 44 22.25 -15.96 -27.75
C SER A 44 23.22 -15.41 -26.70
N ARG A 45 22.69 -14.84 -25.63
CA ARG A 45 23.43 -14.57 -24.39
C ARG A 45 22.99 -15.62 -23.38
N SER A 46 23.80 -16.67 -23.30
CA SER A 46 23.86 -17.60 -22.19
C SER A 46 24.03 -16.80 -20.89
N LEU A 47 22.93 -16.58 -20.19
CA LEU A 47 22.95 -16.05 -18.84
C LEU A 47 23.22 -17.23 -17.91
N CYS A 48 24.33 -17.12 -17.20
CA CYS A 48 24.74 -17.96 -16.09
C CYS A 48 23.52 -18.39 -15.26
N HIS A 49 23.41 -19.70 -15.01
CA HIS A 49 22.59 -20.27 -13.94
C HIS A 49 23.05 -19.68 -12.59
N GLY A 50 22.60 -18.47 -12.30
CA GLY A 50 22.60 -17.91 -10.95
C GLY A 50 21.47 -18.58 -10.21
N GLU A 51 21.83 -19.27 -9.13
CA GLU A 51 20.95 -19.87 -8.13
C GLU A 51 19.61 -19.12 -8.04
N ALA A 52 18.58 -19.65 -8.71
CA ALA A 52 17.22 -19.15 -8.59
C ALA A 52 16.72 -19.52 -7.18
N SER A 53 17.12 -18.68 -6.23
CA SER A 53 16.61 -18.45 -4.88
C SER A 53 15.49 -19.40 -4.46
N SER A 54 15.84 -20.38 -3.63
CA SER A 54 14.88 -21.24 -2.90
C SER A 54 13.79 -20.44 -2.16
N HIS A 55 14.07 -19.17 -1.83
CA HIS A 55 13.12 -18.23 -1.21
C HIS A 55 11.95 -17.76 -2.09
N ARG A 56 12.01 -17.90 -3.43
CA ARG A 56 10.92 -17.45 -4.31
C ARG A 56 9.72 -18.41 -4.34
N GLN A 57 9.96 -19.72 -4.18
CA GLN A 57 8.89 -20.72 -4.23
C GLN A 57 7.81 -20.51 -3.15
N PRO A 58 8.16 -20.28 -1.86
CA PRO A 58 7.15 -20.04 -0.83
C PRO A 58 6.26 -18.81 -1.10
N LEU A 59 6.83 -17.73 -1.67
CA LEU A 59 6.06 -16.52 -1.96
C LEU A 59 5.10 -16.69 -3.12
N ILE A 60 5.47 -17.49 -4.12
CA ILE A 60 4.61 -17.81 -5.26
C ILE A 60 3.39 -18.59 -4.78
N GLU A 61 3.56 -19.57 -3.88
CA GLU A 61 2.43 -20.32 -3.31
C GLU A 61 1.48 -19.43 -2.50
N VAL A 62 2.03 -18.55 -1.64
CA VAL A 62 1.23 -17.56 -0.90
C VAL A 62 0.50 -16.62 -1.87
N ALA A 63 1.19 -16.16 -2.93
CA ALA A 63 0.61 -15.29 -3.93
C ALA A 63 -0.53 -15.95 -4.72
N ALA A 64 -0.41 -17.24 -5.05
CA ALA A 64 -1.47 -18.01 -5.70
C ALA A 64 -2.72 -18.10 -4.80
N LEU A 65 -2.52 -18.38 -3.51
CA LEU A 65 -3.61 -18.41 -2.53
C LEU A 65 -4.24 -17.02 -2.31
N LEU A 66 -3.44 -15.96 -2.30
CA LEU A 66 -3.93 -14.59 -2.25
C LEU A 66 -4.77 -14.28 -3.50
N LEU A 67 -4.25 -14.57 -4.69
CA LEU A 67 -4.95 -14.33 -5.95
C LEU A 67 -6.30 -15.02 -5.96
N ALA A 68 -6.36 -16.29 -5.53
CA ALA A 68 -7.61 -17.04 -5.43
C ALA A 68 -8.65 -16.32 -4.55
N ARG A 69 -8.23 -15.68 -3.44
CA ARG A 69 -9.11 -14.91 -2.54
C ARG A 69 -9.51 -13.56 -3.09
N LEU A 70 -8.64 -12.88 -3.83
CA LEU A 70 -8.90 -11.55 -4.40
C LEU A 70 -9.72 -11.61 -5.70
N LYS A 71 -9.54 -12.67 -6.49
CA LYS A 71 -10.11 -12.83 -7.84
C LYS A 71 -11.62 -12.54 -7.97
N PRO A 72 -12.50 -12.92 -7.02
CA PRO A 72 -13.93 -12.62 -7.12
C PRO A 72 -14.27 -11.13 -7.17
N PHE A 73 -13.36 -10.27 -6.72
CA PHE A 73 -13.58 -8.84 -6.54
C PHE A 73 -12.87 -7.97 -7.58
N LEU A 74 -11.92 -8.52 -8.34
CA LEU A 74 -11.07 -7.75 -9.27
C LEU A 74 -11.83 -7.16 -10.47
N SER A 75 -13.09 -7.56 -10.68
CA SER A 75 -13.97 -6.98 -11.69
C SER A 75 -14.73 -5.73 -11.21
N GLU A 76 -14.70 -5.42 -9.91
CA GLU A 76 -15.30 -4.19 -9.39
C GLU A 76 -14.56 -2.96 -9.94
N PRO A 77 -15.25 -1.82 -10.10
CA PRO A 77 -14.60 -0.58 -10.50
C PRO A 77 -13.83 0.04 -9.33
N HIS A 78 -12.85 0.89 -9.64
CA HIS A 78 -12.06 1.65 -8.65
C HIS A 78 -11.36 0.77 -7.61
N ILE A 79 -10.87 -0.40 -8.05
CA ILE A 79 -10.13 -1.31 -7.18
C ILE A 79 -8.77 -0.75 -6.83
N GLU A 80 -8.46 -0.82 -5.53
CA GLU A 80 -7.16 -0.53 -4.93
C GLU A 80 -6.69 -1.80 -4.21
N VAL A 81 -5.45 -2.21 -4.49
CA VAL A 81 -4.76 -3.31 -3.82
C VAL A 81 -3.59 -2.73 -3.03
N GLU A 82 -3.57 -2.95 -1.72
CA GLU A 82 -2.52 -2.45 -0.83
C GLU A 82 -2.02 -3.58 0.09
N ALA A 83 -0.72 -3.61 0.39
CA ALA A 83 -0.13 -4.45 1.41
C ALA A 83 0.49 -3.57 2.50
N ARG A 84 0.13 -3.82 3.76
CA ARG A 84 0.54 -3.01 4.91
C ARG A 84 1.30 -3.84 5.93
N LEU A 85 2.33 -3.25 6.54
CA LEU A 85 2.99 -3.85 7.70
C LEU A 85 2.15 -3.67 8.98
N GLY A 86 2.17 -4.68 9.83
CA GLY A 86 1.55 -4.64 11.14
C GLY A 86 2.05 -5.77 12.04
N CYS A 87 1.39 -6.00 13.16
CA CYS A 87 1.71 -7.12 14.05
C CYS A 87 0.44 -7.88 14.42
N LEU A 88 0.44 -9.19 14.21
CA LEU A 88 -0.61 -10.07 14.72
C LEU A 88 -0.54 -10.09 16.24
N SER A 89 -1.70 -9.98 16.90
CA SER A 89 -1.77 -9.94 18.37
C SER A 89 -0.99 -11.10 19.03
N VAL A 90 -0.27 -10.81 20.13
CA VAL A 90 0.60 -11.76 20.85
C VAL A 90 -0.11 -13.07 21.23
N LEU A 91 -1.42 -13.01 21.53
CA LEU A 91 -2.24 -14.19 21.83
C LEU A 91 -2.28 -15.22 20.69
N GLN A 92 -2.12 -14.78 19.44
CA GLN A 92 -2.07 -15.68 18.28
C GLN A 92 -0.65 -16.18 17.98
N LYS A 93 0.39 -15.43 18.37
CA LYS A 93 1.78 -15.88 18.23
C LYS A 93 2.07 -17.00 19.23
N SER A 94 1.73 -16.81 20.50
CA SER A 94 2.01 -17.81 21.56
C SER A 94 1.17 -19.09 21.44
N ALA A 95 -0.09 -19.00 21.03
CA ALA A 95 -0.93 -20.19 20.82
C ALA A 95 -0.39 -21.10 19.71
N ARG A 96 0.30 -20.52 18.71
CA ARG A 96 0.86 -21.27 17.58
C ARG A 96 2.28 -21.77 17.85
N GLU A 97 3.12 -20.99 18.52
CA GLU A 97 4.46 -21.43 18.93
C GLU A 97 4.39 -22.61 19.92
N ASN A 98 3.39 -22.65 20.80
CA ASN A 98 3.21 -23.73 21.77
C ASN A 98 2.67 -25.06 21.19
N THR A 99 2.38 -25.14 19.88
CA THR A 99 1.92 -26.39 19.24
C THR A 99 3.06 -27.17 18.58
N LEU A 100 4.28 -26.62 18.53
CA LEU A 100 5.47 -27.35 18.10
C LEU A 100 6.22 -27.87 19.34
N GLU A 101 6.03 -29.15 19.67
CA GLU A 101 6.99 -29.85 20.52
C GLU A 101 8.30 -30.06 19.75
N ASP A 102 9.43 -29.76 20.39
CA ASP A 102 10.79 -29.85 19.85
C ASP A 102 11.18 -31.30 19.48
N PRO A 103 11.48 -31.62 18.20
CA PRO A 103 12.40 -32.69 17.89
C PRO A 103 13.82 -32.12 17.95
N ALA A 104 14.52 -32.43 19.03
CA ALA A 104 15.95 -32.23 19.15
C ALA A 104 16.68 -32.99 18.02
N SER A 105 17.63 -32.29 17.37
CA SER A 105 18.53 -32.77 16.32
C SER A 105 18.02 -32.61 14.88
N ALA A 106 18.34 -31.46 14.26
CA ALA A 106 18.34 -31.33 12.81
C ALA A 106 19.51 -30.45 12.36
N THR A 107 20.36 -31.05 11.51
CA THR A 107 21.49 -30.42 10.81
C THR A 107 21.00 -29.33 9.86
N ALA A 108 21.69 -28.19 9.88
CA ALA A 108 21.33 -26.97 9.14
C ALA A 108 21.52 -27.12 7.63
N THR A 109 20.42 -27.18 6.87
CA THR A 109 20.38 -26.70 5.46
C THR A 109 18.98 -26.61 4.86
N THR A 110 17.94 -27.13 5.52
CA THR A 110 16.55 -27.02 5.05
C THR A 110 15.80 -26.03 5.93
N ILE A 111 15.33 -24.92 5.35
CA ILE A 111 14.38 -24.00 6.00
C ILE A 111 13.19 -24.85 6.44
N ARG A 112 12.86 -24.85 7.74
CA ARG A 112 11.71 -25.64 8.20
C ARG A 112 10.46 -25.07 7.53
N PRO A 113 9.49 -25.89 7.09
CA PRO A 113 8.24 -25.40 6.51
C PRO A 113 7.54 -24.33 7.37
N ASP A 114 7.77 -24.37 8.69
CA ASP A 114 7.22 -23.43 9.66
C ASP A 114 7.81 -22.01 9.60
N ASP A 115 8.95 -21.84 8.92
CA ASP A 115 9.68 -20.57 8.76
C ASP A 115 9.26 -19.78 7.51
N ALA A 116 8.40 -20.37 6.66
CA ALA A 116 7.91 -19.70 5.46
C ALA A 116 6.72 -18.76 5.73
N PRO A 117 6.62 -17.62 5.01
CA PRO A 117 5.43 -16.79 5.03
C PRO A 117 4.19 -17.61 4.69
N ARG A 118 3.08 -17.39 5.40
CA ARG A 118 1.84 -18.14 5.19
C ARG A 118 0.60 -17.34 5.52
N ILE A 119 -0.50 -17.66 4.84
CA ILE A 119 -1.79 -17.02 5.10
C ILE A 119 -2.36 -17.50 6.44
N VAL A 120 -2.85 -16.57 7.24
CA VAL A 120 -3.56 -16.88 8.49
C VAL A 120 -4.98 -17.36 8.17
N GLU A 121 -5.30 -18.59 8.58
CA GLU A 121 -6.66 -19.13 8.55
C GLU A 121 -7.54 -18.51 9.67
N GLY A 122 -8.84 -18.34 9.42
CA GLY A 122 -9.81 -17.93 10.45
C GLY A 122 -10.33 -16.48 10.40
N GLY A 123 -9.96 -15.69 9.38
CA GLY A 123 -10.57 -14.39 9.11
C GLY A 123 -9.93 -13.19 9.83
N CYS A 124 -10.21 -12.00 9.28
CA CYS A 124 -9.42 -10.77 9.45
C CYS A 124 -9.82 -9.92 10.65
N ARG A 125 -9.31 -10.20 11.84
CA ARG A 125 -9.70 -9.38 13.01
C ARG A 125 -8.58 -8.85 13.89
N HIS A 126 -7.32 -9.21 13.66
CA HIS A 126 -6.32 -9.02 14.74
C HIS A 126 -4.93 -8.52 14.35
N ILE A 127 -4.63 -8.19 13.08
CA ILE A 127 -3.41 -7.41 12.83
C ILE A 127 -3.60 -5.95 13.28
N GLN A 128 -2.67 -5.47 14.09
CA GLN A 128 -2.50 -4.06 14.40
C GLN A 128 -1.62 -3.44 13.30
N ILE A 129 -2.20 -2.58 12.47
CA ILE A 129 -1.45 -1.89 11.41
C ILE A 129 -0.52 -0.84 12.03
N GLY A 130 0.71 -0.84 11.56
CA GLY A 130 1.73 0.14 11.93
C GLY A 130 3.07 -0.48 12.29
N VAL A 131 4.07 0.38 12.38
CA VAL A 131 5.46 0.07 12.75
C VAL A 131 5.91 1.01 13.88
N SER A 132 7.05 0.72 14.53
CA SER A 132 7.67 1.69 15.44
C SER A 132 8.19 2.91 14.68
N ALA A 133 8.39 4.03 15.38
CA ALA A 133 8.91 5.26 14.76
C ALA A 133 10.33 5.05 14.22
N GLU A 134 11.16 4.31 14.96
CA GLU A 134 12.54 4.00 14.59
C GLU A 134 12.60 3.12 13.35
N ASP A 135 11.75 2.09 13.27
CA ASP A 135 11.69 1.19 12.12
C ASP A 135 11.10 1.90 10.90
N PHE A 136 10.13 2.79 11.09
CA PHE A 136 9.59 3.64 10.04
C PHE A 136 10.69 4.46 9.34
N VAL A 137 11.54 5.15 10.12
CA VAL A 137 12.66 5.94 9.57
C VAL A 137 13.63 5.02 8.83
N ARG A 138 13.97 3.87 9.42
CA ARG A 138 14.89 2.89 8.81
C ARG A 138 14.38 2.37 7.47
N MET A 139 13.11 1.98 7.40
CA MET A 139 12.46 1.48 6.18
C MET A 139 12.37 2.56 5.11
N ARG A 140 12.05 3.80 5.51
CA ARG A 140 12.02 4.95 4.59
C ARG A 140 13.40 5.22 3.98
N THR A 141 14.43 5.31 4.82
CA THR A 141 15.82 5.50 4.38
C THR A 141 16.28 4.37 3.46
N TYR A 142 15.88 3.12 3.72
CA TYR A 142 16.21 2.00 2.85
C TYR A 142 15.63 2.16 1.43
N VAL A 143 14.41 2.67 1.29
CA VAL A 143 13.79 2.94 -0.03
C VAL A 143 14.42 4.14 -0.73
N GLU A 144 14.71 5.19 0.03
CA GLU A 144 15.31 6.42 -0.49
C GLU A 144 16.77 6.21 -0.96
N GLU A 145 17.57 5.46 -0.19
CA GLU A 145 19.01 5.28 -0.41
C GLU A 145 19.37 3.89 -0.99
N GLY A 146 18.37 3.08 -1.33
CA GLY A 146 18.53 1.66 -1.67
C GLY A 146 19.62 1.38 -2.72
N LYS A 147 20.49 0.39 -2.43
CA LYS A 147 21.68 0.06 -3.25
C LYS A 147 21.40 -0.30 -4.70
N ALA A 148 20.20 -0.79 -5.01
CA ALA A 148 19.82 -1.21 -6.36
C ALA A 148 19.20 -0.05 -7.18
N LYS A 149 18.45 0.83 -6.52
CA LYS A 149 17.76 1.97 -7.14
C LYS A 149 17.31 2.93 -6.03
N ALA A 150 17.93 4.10 -5.93
CA ALA A 150 17.46 5.17 -5.05
C ALA A 150 16.14 5.72 -5.61
N LEU A 151 15.11 5.79 -4.77
CA LEU A 151 13.79 6.30 -5.15
C LEU A 151 13.51 7.60 -4.40
N PRO A 152 13.52 8.77 -5.05
CA PRO A 152 13.27 10.04 -4.38
C PRO A 152 11.83 10.08 -3.87
N LEU A 153 11.67 10.41 -2.59
CA LEU A 153 10.37 10.45 -1.94
C LEU A 153 9.71 11.82 -2.11
N GLN A 154 8.47 11.82 -2.61
CA GLN A 154 7.63 13.00 -2.61
C GLN A 154 6.87 13.11 -1.28
N GLN A 155 6.99 14.25 -0.61
CA GLN A 155 6.24 14.50 0.63
C GLN A 155 4.93 15.23 0.34
N THR A 156 3.85 14.80 0.98
CA THR A 156 2.56 15.50 1.01
C THR A 156 2.02 15.55 2.44
N VAL A 157 1.23 16.60 2.73
CA VAL A 157 0.50 16.73 3.99
C VAL A 157 -0.98 16.86 3.66
N THR A 158 -1.79 15.98 4.23
CA THR A 158 -3.23 15.98 4.03
C THR A 158 -3.99 15.82 5.33
N GLU A 159 -5.24 16.24 5.33
CA GLU A 159 -6.20 15.93 6.37
C GLU A 159 -7.40 15.20 5.78
N ASP A 160 -7.65 14.00 6.29
CA ASP A 160 -8.83 13.21 5.96
C ASP A 160 -9.90 13.41 7.03
N VAL A 161 -11.09 13.84 6.62
CA VAL A 161 -12.29 13.91 7.45
C VAL A 161 -13.21 12.75 7.07
N ASN A 162 -13.30 11.77 7.96
CA ASN A 162 -14.18 10.60 7.78
C ASN A 162 -15.56 10.91 8.34
N THR A 163 -16.56 10.79 7.48
CA THR A 163 -17.97 11.03 7.78
C THR A 163 -18.79 9.79 7.44
N GLN A 164 -20.09 9.80 7.75
CA GLN A 164 -20.99 8.75 7.26
C GLN A 164 -21.16 8.78 5.73
N SER A 165 -20.95 9.94 5.09
CA SER A 165 -21.09 10.12 3.65
C SER A 165 -19.78 9.92 2.88
N GLY A 166 -18.66 9.58 3.52
CA GLY A 166 -17.38 9.33 2.84
C GLY A 166 -16.17 9.96 3.53
N ARG A 167 -15.02 9.82 2.88
CA ARG A 167 -13.72 10.39 3.29
C ARG A 167 -13.43 11.62 2.44
N TYR A 168 -13.40 12.79 3.09
CA TYR A 168 -13.05 14.07 2.46
C TYR A 168 -11.57 14.34 2.71
N THR A 169 -10.82 14.63 1.66
CA THR A 169 -9.37 14.87 1.75
C THR A 169 -9.08 16.33 1.43
N TYR A 170 -8.28 16.96 2.30
CA TYR A 170 -7.80 18.32 2.17
C TYR A 170 -6.27 18.31 2.10
N ALA A 171 -5.68 18.99 1.13
CA ALA A 171 -4.24 19.23 1.13
C ALA A 171 -3.92 20.40 2.05
N ILE A 172 -2.83 20.28 2.80
CA ILE A 172 -2.31 21.32 3.69
C ILE A 172 -0.99 21.81 3.11
N ALA A 173 -0.95 23.08 2.73
CA ALA A 173 0.27 23.72 2.24
C ALA A 173 1.22 24.10 3.40
N GLU A 174 2.43 24.55 3.07
CA GLU A 174 3.46 24.89 4.07
C GLU A 174 3.07 26.07 4.98
N ASP A 175 2.29 27.01 4.46
CA ASP A 175 1.73 28.14 5.22
C ASP A 175 0.53 27.74 6.11
N GLY A 176 0.14 26.46 6.07
CA GLY A 176 -1.01 25.92 6.78
C GLY A 176 -2.34 26.14 6.08
N SER A 177 -2.36 26.72 4.87
CA SER A 177 -3.59 26.86 4.10
C SER A 177 -4.12 25.49 3.66
N GLU A 178 -5.45 25.35 3.68
CA GLU A 178 -6.14 24.12 3.34
C GLU A 178 -6.85 24.25 1.99
N SER A 179 -6.74 23.22 1.14
CA SER A 179 -7.48 23.13 -0.11
C SER A 179 -8.19 21.78 -0.25
N PHE A 180 -9.43 21.78 -0.72
CA PHE A 180 -10.19 20.55 -0.92
C PHE A 180 -9.69 19.79 -2.15
N ILE A 181 -9.37 18.51 -1.98
CA ILE A 181 -8.88 17.64 -3.06
C ILE A 181 -10.01 16.77 -3.62
N GLY A 182 -10.82 16.18 -2.75
CA GLY A 182 -11.89 15.29 -3.20
C GLY A 182 -12.58 14.57 -2.06
N CYS A 183 -13.64 13.85 -2.44
CA CYS A 183 -14.40 12.99 -1.55
C CYS A 183 -14.50 11.61 -2.20
N ILE A 184 -14.23 10.56 -1.42
CA ILE A 184 -14.37 9.18 -1.86
C ILE A 184 -15.23 8.36 -0.90
N GLU A 185 -15.81 7.29 -1.43
CA GLU A 185 -16.38 6.20 -0.64
C GLU A 185 -15.45 4.98 -0.71
N LYS A 186 -14.72 4.73 0.38
CA LYS A 186 -13.85 3.56 0.50
C LYS A 186 -14.61 2.40 1.13
N ARG A 187 -14.73 1.28 0.42
CA ARG A 187 -15.33 0.03 0.92
C ARG A 187 -14.31 -1.10 0.86
N ARG A 188 -14.06 -1.74 2.00
CA ARG A 188 -13.17 -2.91 2.06
C ARG A 188 -13.90 -4.13 1.53
N LEU A 189 -13.32 -4.82 0.55
CA LEU A 189 -13.87 -6.03 -0.05
C LEU A 189 -13.24 -7.29 0.55
N CYS A 190 -11.92 -7.29 0.64
CA CYS A 190 -11.14 -8.41 1.13
C CYS A 190 -9.97 -7.92 1.97
N ASN A 191 -9.65 -8.64 3.03
CA ASN A 191 -8.39 -8.56 3.74
C ASN A 191 -7.83 -9.98 3.79
N VAL A 192 -6.52 -10.11 3.73
CA VAL A 192 -5.81 -11.37 3.96
C VAL A 192 -4.57 -11.06 4.78
N GLU A 193 -4.40 -11.77 5.89
CA GLU A 193 -3.25 -11.62 6.77
C GLU A 193 -2.23 -12.70 6.45
N VAL A 194 -0.97 -12.30 6.30
CA VAL A 194 0.19 -13.15 6.03
C VAL A 194 1.11 -13.07 7.23
N LEU A 195 1.25 -14.19 7.94
CA LEU A 195 2.23 -14.36 9.00
C LEU A 195 3.61 -14.45 8.39
N VAL A 196 4.57 -13.72 8.95
CA VAL A 196 5.97 -13.73 8.52
C VAL A 196 6.85 -14.24 9.67
N PRO A 197 7.21 -15.53 9.67
CA PRO A 197 8.07 -16.10 10.71
C PRO A 197 9.43 -15.41 10.80
N GLY A 198 9.98 -15.33 12.01
CA GLY A 198 11.28 -14.70 12.26
C GLY A 198 11.33 -13.18 12.07
N CYS A 199 10.19 -12.55 11.79
CA CYS A 199 10.08 -11.11 11.53
C CYS A 199 9.26 -10.42 12.63
N PRO A 200 9.64 -9.20 13.05
CA PRO A 200 8.82 -8.43 14.00
C PRO A 200 7.47 -7.99 13.43
N TYR A 201 7.33 -7.99 12.09
CA TYR A 201 6.14 -7.53 11.39
C TYR A 201 5.52 -8.63 10.52
N ASP A 202 4.19 -8.63 10.51
CA ASP A 202 3.32 -9.41 9.64
C ASP A 202 2.75 -8.50 8.54
N ILE A 203 2.12 -9.08 7.53
CA ILE A 203 1.59 -8.33 6.37
C ILE A 203 0.08 -8.49 6.32
N ARG A 204 -0.65 -7.39 6.08
CA ARG A 204 -2.06 -7.45 5.64
C ARG A 204 -2.15 -6.98 4.20
N VAL A 205 -2.55 -7.89 3.32
CA VAL A 205 -2.96 -7.58 1.95
C VAL A 205 -4.45 -7.24 1.97
N SER A 206 -4.80 -6.19 1.25
CA SER A 206 -6.11 -5.57 1.31
C SER A 206 -6.60 -5.21 -0.08
N LEU A 207 -7.89 -5.40 -0.29
CA LEU A 207 -8.58 -5.01 -1.50
C LEU A 207 -9.77 -4.13 -1.14
N SER A 208 -9.80 -2.92 -1.68
CA SER A 208 -10.89 -1.96 -1.52
C SER A 208 -11.42 -1.47 -2.85
N THR A 209 -12.64 -0.95 -2.85
CA THR A 209 -13.08 0.03 -3.86
C THR A 209 -12.92 1.43 -3.28
N GLU A 210 -12.36 2.37 -4.03
CA GLU A 210 -12.32 3.81 -3.71
C GLU A 210 -13.13 4.60 -4.74
N VAL A 211 -14.45 4.65 -4.57
CA VAL A 211 -15.34 5.30 -5.56
C VAL A 211 -15.33 6.81 -5.32
N PRO A 212 -14.91 7.64 -6.30
CA PRO A 212 -15.01 9.09 -6.19
C PRO A 212 -16.49 9.49 -6.08
N LYS A 213 -16.84 10.33 -5.11
CA LYS A 213 -18.14 10.99 -5.14
C LYS A 213 -18.08 12.03 -6.23
N GLY A 214 -19.02 11.96 -7.18
CA GLY A 214 -19.12 12.93 -8.27
C GLY A 214 -18.99 14.34 -7.72
N VAL A 215 -18.31 15.21 -8.47
CA VAL A 215 -17.90 16.56 -8.06
C VAL A 215 -19.14 17.44 -7.78
N THR A 216 -19.86 17.18 -6.70
CA THR A 216 -20.45 18.25 -5.93
C THR A 216 -19.26 19.08 -5.50
N GLY A 217 -19.15 20.32 -6.01
CA GLY A 217 -18.01 21.19 -5.78
C GLY A 217 -17.61 21.23 -4.30
N SER A 218 -16.37 21.67 -4.03
CA SER A 218 -15.81 21.79 -2.68
C SER A 218 -16.90 22.18 -1.67
N PRO A 219 -17.12 21.38 -0.61
CA PRO A 219 -18.21 21.65 0.31
C PRO A 219 -18.03 23.06 0.87
N ALA A 220 -19.09 23.87 0.83
CA ALA A 220 -19.04 25.27 1.27
C ALA A 220 -18.55 25.43 2.72
N VAL A 221 -18.74 24.37 3.53
CA VAL A 221 -18.21 24.25 4.88
C VAL A 221 -17.57 22.88 5.03
N LYS A 222 -16.37 22.83 5.62
CA LYS A 222 -15.68 21.58 5.96
C LYS A 222 -16.59 20.69 6.83
N PRO A 223 -16.83 19.42 6.45
CA PRO A 223 -17.72 18.56 7.22
C PRO A 223 -17.13 18.24 8.58
N LYS A 224 -18.00 17.89 9.54
CA LYS A 224 -17.59 17.41 10.86
C LYS A 224 -17.50 15.89 10.84
N GLY A 225 -16.41 15.33 11.34
CA GLY A 225 -16.17 13.89 11.32
C GLY A 225 -14.91 13.49 12.08
N TYR A 226 -14.52 12.23 11.94
CA TYR A 226 -13.26 11.74 12.51
C TYR A 226 -12.09 12.19 11.63
N VAL A 227 -11.21 13.00 12.21
CA VAL A 227 -10.09 13.65 11.52
C VAL A 227 -8.82 12.81 11.64
N ARG A 228 -8.14 12.60 10.51
CA ARG A 228 -6.79 12.02 10.44
C ARG A 228 -5.88 12.98 9.69
N ARG A 229 -4.95 13.61 10.39
CA ARG A 229 -3.86 14.35 9.76
C ARG A 229 -2.77 13.37 9.32
N LYS A 230 -2.33 13.47 8.08
CA LYS A 230 -1.35 12.58 7.45
C LYS A 230 -0.19 13.38 6.90
N ARG A 231 1.02 12.98 7.25
CA ARG A 231 2.24 13.37 6.55
C ARG A 231 2.76 12.12 5.84
N ARG A 232 2.74 12.13 4.51
CA ARG A 232 3.03 10.96 3.68
C ARG A 232 4.24 11.23 2.79
N TRP A 233 5.11 10.24 2.69
CA TRP A 233 6.21 10.18 1.72
C TRP A 233 5.93 9.03 0.76
N THR A 234 5.85 9.33 -0.54
CA THR A 234 5.58 8.34 -1.59
C THR A 234 6.73 8.23 -2.56
N ALA A 235 6.96 7.01 -3.07
CA ALA A 235 7.85 6.75 -4.19
C ALA A 235 7.26 5.64 -5.07
N THR A 236 7.18 5.89 -6.37
CA THR A 236 6.67 4.92 -7.33
C THR A 236 7.83 4.22 -8.04
N ASP A 237 7.76 2.89 -8.09
CA ASP A 237 8.64 2.03 -8.85
C ASP A 237 7.81 1.08 -9.70
N GLU A 238 7.78 1.33 -11.01
CA GLU A 238 6.95 0.59 -11.97
C GLU A 238 5.47 0.61 -11.58
N THR A 239 4.90 -0.54 -11.23
CA THR A 239 3.49 -0.70 -10.84
C THR A 239 3.27 -0.68 -9.32
N PHE A 240 4.29 -0.29 -8.55
CA PHE A 240 4.25 -0.28 -7.08
C PHE A 240 4.51 1.12 -6.56
N GLU A 241 3.67 1.59 -5.63
CA GLU A 241 3.93 2.80 -4.87
C GLU A 241 4.22 2.44 -3.42
N TYR A 242 5.41 2.81 -2.96
CA TYR A 242 5.77 2.80 -1.54
C TYR A 242 5.15 4.03 -0.90
N ALA A 243 4.41 3.85 0.19
CA ALA A 243 3.87 4.95 0.98
C ALA A 243 4.23 4.79 2.46
N PHE A 244 4.95 5.79 2.97
CA PHE A 244 5.31 5.93 4.37
C PHE A 244 4.44 7.04 4.95
N THR A 245 3.53 6.70 5.87
CA THR A 245 2.57 7.67 6.42
C THR A 245 2.71 7.81 7.92
N ARG A 246 2.97 9.03 8.40
CA ARG A 246 2.74 9.40 9.79
C ARG A 246 1.31 9.91 9.93
N VAL A 247 0.53 9.32 10.83
CA VAL A 247 -0.86 9.68 11.11
C VAL A 247 -0.94 10.27 12.51
N GLY A 248 -1.37 11.53 12.62
CA GLY A 248 -1.37 12.31 13.86
C GLY A 248 -0.73 13.68 13.68
N SER A 249 -0.70 14.50 14.74
CA SER A 249 0.06 15.75 14.73
C SER A 249 1.54 15.50 15.03
N ASP A 250 2.40 16.45 14.67
CA ASP A 250 3.84 16.27 14.80
C ASP A 250 4.33 16.15 16.26
N ASP A 251 3.54 16.65 17.22
CA ASP A 251 3.83 16.59 18.65
C ASP A 251 3.03 15.51 19.40
N ASP A 252 2.16 14.76 18.69
CA ASP A 252 1.34 13.73 19.33
C ASP A 252 2.12 12.43 19.51
N GLN A 253 2.34 12.06 20.78
CA GLN A 253 2.91 10.78 21.21
C GLN A 253 2.06 9.57 20.78
N ARG A 254 0.82 9.79 20.35
CA ARG A 254 -0.09 8.76 19.82
C ARG A 254 -0.05 8.65 18.29
N SER A 255 0.92 9.30 17.64
CA SER A 255 1.15 9.14 16.20
C SER A 255 1.27 7.66 15.82
N VAL A 256 0.61 7.27 14.73
CA VAL A 256 0.75 5.94 14.13
C VAL A 256 1.62 6.07 12.89
N PHE A 257 2.59 5.16 12.75
CA PHE A 257 3.47 5.10 11.60
C PHE A 257 3.05 3.92 10.73
N GLU A 258 2.53 4.20 9.55
CA GLU A 258 2.03 3.20 8.59
C GLU A 258 3.04 3.06 7.44
N VAL A 259 3.38 1.82 7.10
CA VAL A 259 4.18 1.47 5.91
C VAL A 259 3.34 0.58 5.03
N GLU A 260 3.15 1.01 3.79
CA GLU A 260 2.36 0.30 2.79
C GLU A 260 3.05 0.29 1.43
N VAL A 261 2.79 -0.75 0.63
CA VAL A 261 3.03 -0.74 -0.81
C VAL A 261 1.71 -1.02 -1.49
N GLU A 262 1.33 -0.17 -2.44
CA GLU A 262 0.09 -0.25 -3.19
C GLU A 262 0.34 -0.46 -4.68
N GLY A 263 -0.67 -0.99 -5.36
CA GLY A 263 -0.61 -1.24 -6.80
C GLY A 263 -1.05 -0.04 -7.62
N VAL A 264 -0.14 0.48 -8.46
CA VAL A 264 -0.44 1.49 -9.47
C VAL A 264 -0.77 0.76 -10.78
N LEU A 265 -2.03 0.29 -10.88
CA LEU A 265 -2.49 -0.53 -12.00
C LEU A 265 -3.57 0.19 -12.79
N ALA A 266 -3.36 0.35 -14.10
CA ALA A 266 -4.38 0.89 -15.01
C ALA A 266 -5.61 -0.01 -15.11
N ASN A 267 -5.42 -1.33 -14.97
CA ASN A 267 -6.49 -2.32 -14.98
C ASN A 267 -6.19 -3.42 -13.95
N SER A 268 -6.84 -3.36 -12.79
CA SER A 268 -6.62 -4.29 -11.69
C SER A 268 -6.99 -5.74 -12.05
N ARG A 269 -7.95 -5.97 -12.95
CA ARG A 269 -8.34 -7.32 -13.39
C ARG A 269 -7.23 -8.03 -14.17
N ALA A 270 -6.51 -7.29 -15.01
CA ALA A 270 -5.41 -7.84 -15.81
C ALA A 270 -4.05 -7.73 -15.09
N GLY A 271 -3.85 -6.68 -14.30
CA GLY A 271 -2.58 -6.37 -13.65
C GLY A 271 -2.32 -7.19 -12.39
N VAL A 272 -3.35 -7.57 -11.64
CA VAL A 272 -3.19 -8.38 -10.42
C VAL A 272 -3.03 -9.85 -10.82
N THR A 273 -1.77 -10.27 -10.93
CA THR A 273 -1.36 -11.64 -11.23
C THR A 273 -0.64 -12.28 -10.04
N GLU A 274 -0.40 -13.58 -10.11
CA GLU A 274 0.37 -14.31 -9.10
C GLU A 274 1.80 -13.77 -8.98
N ALA A 275 2.48 -13.56 -10.10
CA ALA A 275 3.82 -12.98 -10.12
C ALA A 275 3.85 -11.57 -9.53
N TRP A 276 2.83 -10.76 -9.84
CA TRP A 276 2.71 -9.40 -9.31
C TRP A 276 2.48 -9.40 -7.79
N LEU A 277 1.64 -10.30 -7.26
CA LEU A 277 1.43 -10.45 -5.82
C LEU A 277 2.67 -11.00 -5.10
N ALA A 278 3.41 -11.92 -5.72
CA ALA A 278 4.67 -12.42 -5.15
C ALA A 278 5.71 -11.29 -5.05
N GLU A 279 5.79 -10.42 -6.06
CA GLU A 279 6.64 -9.23 -6.04
C GLU A 279 6.19 -8.21 -4.98
N LEU A 280 4.88 -7.96 -4.86
CA LEU A 280 4.31 -7.12 -3.80
C LEU A 280 4.74 -7.61 -2.41
N LEU A 281 4.58 -8.91 -2.15
CA LEU A 281 4.98 -9.52 -0.88
C LEU A 281 6.50 -9.45 -0.66
N SER A 282 7.28 -9.73 -1.69
CA SER A 282 8.76 -9.65 -1.65
C SER A 282 9.23 -8.27 -1.21
N ARG A 283 8.64 -7.20 -1.77
CA ARG A 283 8.95 -5.81 -1.42
C ARG A 283 8.62 -5.50 0.05
N LEU A 284 7.46 -5.93 0.54
CA LEU A 284 7.10 -5.76 1.96
C LEU A 284 8.02 -6.56 2.89
N LEU A 285 8.39 -7.78 2.51
CA LEU A 285 9.28 -8.62 3.29
C LEU A 285 10.68 -8.01 3.41
N ALA A 286 11.20 -7.44 2.31
CA ALA A 286 12.48 -6.74 2.34
C ALA A 286 12.50 -5.61 3.38
N LEU A 287 11.39 -4.86 3.51
CA LEU A 287 11.24 -3.81 4.52
C LEU A 287 11.09 -4.40 5.94
N ALA A 288 10.26 -5.42 6.08
CA ALA A 288 9.95 -6.06 7.36
C ALA A 288 11.20 -6.72 7.98
N GLN A 289 12.08 -7.28 7.16
CA GLN A 289 13.29 -8.00 7.55
C GLN A 289 14.55 -7.13 7.64
N LEU A 290 14.43 -5.79 7.54
CA LEU A 290 15.60 -4.92 7.70
C LEU A 290 16.26 -5.13 9.06
N LYS A 291 17.59 -5.24 9.03
CA LYS A 291 18.39 -5.42 10.24
C LYS A 291 18.16 -4.26 11.21
N GLY A 292 17.84 -4.61 12.46
CA GLY A 292 17.58 -3.62 13.52
C GLY A 292 16.12 -3.19 13.63
N ASN A 293 15.21 -3.80 12.85
CA ASN A 293 13.79 -3.69 13.13
C ASN A 293 13.46 -4.34 14.47
N THR A 294 12.59 -3.69 15.25
CA THR A 294 12.25 -4.04 16.63
C THR A 294 10.78 -4.40 16.82
N GLY A 295 9.92 -4.05 15.87
CA GLY A 295 8.48 -4.29 15.97
C GLY A 295 7.73 -3.18 16.67
N LEU A 296 6.40 -3.32 16.75
CA LEU A 296 5.58 -2.38 17.50
C LEU A 296 5.93 -2.41 19.00
N PRO A 297 6.00 -1.25 19.68
CA PRO A 297 6.21 -1.22 21.11
C PRO A 297 5.11 -1.99 21.81
N GLN A 298 5.49 -3.01 22.57
CA GLN A 298 4.52 -3.76 23.37
C GLN A 298 3.97 -2.83 24.45
N ARG A 299 2.66 -2.54 24.38
CA ARG A 299 2.01 -1.88 25.52
C ARG A 299 2.18 -2.83 26.71
N PRO A 300 2.80 -2.40 27.82
CA PRO A 300 2.81 -3.21 29.01
C PRO A 300 1.36 -3.56 29.31
N LEU A 301 1.07 -4.86 29.47
CA LEU A 301 -0.22 -5.33 29.94
C LEU A 301 -0.44 -4.65 31.28
N ILE A 302 -1.18 -3.54 31.30
CA ILE A 302 -1.49 -2.80 32.51
C ILE A 302 -2.18 -3.81 33.41
N GLY A 303 -1.50 -4.19 34.50
CA GLY A 303 -1.90 -5.21 35.43
C GLY A 303 -3.37 -5.05 35.76
N GLY A 304 -4.12 -6.14 35.64
CA GLY A 304 -5.56 -6.16 35.73
C GLY A 304 -6.04 -5.29 36.88
N HIS A 305 -7.03 -4.45 36.60
CA HIS A 305 -7.85 -3.87 37.65
C HIS A 305 -8.27 -5.00 38.59
N GLN A 306 -7.60 -5.10 39.74
CA GLN A 306 -8.13 -5.80 40.89
C GLN A 306 -9.47 -5.12 41.16
N ARG A 307 -10.55 -5.74 40.68
CA ARG A 307 -11.90 -5.43 41.13
C ARG A 307 -11.88 -5.62 42.63
N LYS A 308 -11.68 -4.54 43.38
CA LYS A 308 -11.99 -4.49 44.82
C LYS A 308 -13.46 -4.89 44.92
N ARG A 309 -13.71 -6.15 45.29
CA ARG A 309 -15.00 -6.58 45.79
C ARG A 309 -15.17 -5.86 47.12
N SER A 310 -15.96 -4.79 47.13
CA SER A 310 -16.51 -4.22 48.36
C SER A 310 -17.38 -5.29 49.02
N ARG A 311 -17.08 -5.58 50.29
CA ARG A 311 -17.96 -6.35 51.18
C ARG A 311 -19.12 -5.47 51.62
#